data_AF-A0A5J5HLU0-F1
#
_entry.id   AF-A0A5J5HLU0-F1
#
_cell.length_a   1.000
_cell.length_b   1.000
_cell.length_c   1.000
_cell.angle_alpha   90.00
_cell.angle_beta   90.00
_cell.angle_gamma   90.00
#
_symmetry.space_group_name_H-M   'P 1'
#
loop_
_entity.id
_entity.type
_entity.pdbx_description
1 polymer ?
#
loop_
_entity_poly.entity_id
_entity_poly.type
_entity_poly.pdbx_seq_one_letter_code
_entity_poly.pdbx_strand_id
1 'polypeptide(L)' 'MDRKQLEKLGDELREIGHKRRQLAEQIFNEVQEGDSRSSTALYQELSHISDQAIDIITRQKEMFDEEIQNNI' A
#
# COMPACT_ATOMS: atom_id res chain seq x y z
N MET A 1 -8.05 -12.88 18.41
CA MET A 1 -7.37 -11.91 17.52
C MET A 1 -7.05 -10.62 18.28
N ASP A 2 -5.85 -10.06 18.13
CA ASP A 2 -5.51 -8.76 18.75
C ASP A 2 -6.04 -7.58 17.92
N ARG A 3 -7.10 -6.95 18.40
CA ARG A 3 -7.74 -5.78 17.78
C ARG A 3 -6.76 -4.62 17.55
N LYS A 4 -5.77 -4.42 18.43
CA LYS A 4 -4.80 -3.33 18.28
C LYS A 4 -3.87 -3.55 17.09
N GLN A 5 -3.53 -4.81 16.80
CA GLN A 5 -2.72 -5.15 15.63
C GLN A 5 -3.49 -4.88 14.34
N LEU A 6 -4.78 -5.23 14.27
CA LEU A 6 -5.62 -4.91 13.12
C LEU A 6 -5.79 -3.39 12.91
N GLU A 7 -6.01 -2.63 13.98
CA GLU A 7 -6.12 -1.17 13.91
C GLU A 7 -4.81 -0.57 13.35
N LYS A 8 -3.65 -1.06 13.80
CA LYS A 8 -2.34 -0.65 13.27
C LYS A 8 -2.17 -0.96 11.79
N LEU A 9 -2.51 -2.18 11.34
CA LEU A 9 -2.43 -2.54 9.91
C LEU A 9 -3.38 -1.66 9.06
N GLY A 10 -4.56 -1.33 9.59
CA GLY A 10 -5.50 -0.42 8.95
C GLY A 10 -4.96 1.01 8.80
N ASP A 11 -4.27 1.53 9.81
CA ASP A 11 -3.62 2.85 9.76
C ASP A 11 -2.43 2.85 8.78
N GLU A 12 -1.62 1.79 8.77
CA GLU A 12 -0.53 1.61 7.80
C GLU A 12 -1.05 1.58 6.34
N LEU A 13 -2.13 0.84 6.08
CA LEU A 13 -2.78 0.82 4.77
C LEU A 13 -3.31 2.19 4.35
N ARG A 14 -3.88 2.94 5.28
CA ARG A 14 -4.38 4.29 5.00
C ARG A 14 -3.23 5.23 4.62
N GLU A 15 -2.11 5.17 5.34
CA GLU A 15 -0.92 5.95 5.02
C GLU A 15 -0.37 5.62 3.62
N ILE A 16 -0.26 4.33 3.29
CA ILE A 16 0.16 3.89 1.95
C ILE A 16 -0.82 4.37 0.88
N GLY A 17 -2.12 4.31 1.14
CA GLY A 17 -3.14 4.83 0.23
C GLY A 17 -2.96 6.33 -0.07
N HIS A 18 -2.62 7.13 0.94
CA HIS A 18 -2.31 8.55 0.76
C HIS A 18 -1.06 8.76 -0.11
N LYS A 19 0.03 8.06 0.18
CA LYS A 19 1.27 8.13 -0.62
C LYS A 19 1.04 7.70 -2.06
N ARG A 20 0.27 6.63 -2.28
CA ARG A 20 -0.13 6.15 -3.61
C ARG A 20 -0.84 7.19 -4.42
N ARG A 21 -1.79 7.89 -3.80
CA ARG A 21 -2.51 8.96 -4.46
C ARG A 21 -1.58 10.11 -4.86
N GLN A 22 -0.70 10.53 -3.96
CA GLN A 22 0.25 11.61 -4.23
C GLN A 22 1.19 11.28 -5.39
N LEU A 23 1.76 10.06 -5.41
CA LEU A 23 2.63 9.61 -6.51
C LEU A 23 1.88 9.54 -7.84
N ALA A 24 0.64 9.05 -7.85
CA ALA A 24 -0.17 9.02 -9.06
C ALA A 24 -0.47 10.44 -9.60
N GLU A 25 -0.73 11.41 -8.71
CA GLU A 25 -0.93 12.82 -9.07
C GLU A 25 0.38 13.44 -9.62
N GLN A 26 1.54 13.16 -9.02
CA GLN A 26 2.85 13.61 -9.51
C GLN A 26 3.18 13.05 -10.89
N ILE A 27 3.01 11.74 -11.09
CA ILE A 27 3.20 11.07 -12.38
C ILE A 27 2.33 11.71 -13.46
N PHE A 28 1.05 11.96 -13.13
CA PHE A 28 0.13 12.60 -14.07
C PHE A 28 0.63 13.98 -14.50
N ASN A 29 1.08 14.81 -13.56
CA ASN A 29 1.58 16.15 -13.85
C ASN A 29 2.86 16.11 -14.69
N GLU A 30 3.83 15.26 -14.35
CA GLU A 30 5.09 15.14 -15.13
C GLU A 30 4.84 14.72 -16.58
N VAL A 31 3.90 13.78 -16.79
CA VAL A 31 3.52 13.35 -18.15
C VAL A 31 2.90 14.51 -18.94
N GLN A 32 2.10 15.38 -18.31
CA GLN A 32 1.54 16.57 -18.96
C GLN A 32 2.61 17.62 -19.29
N GLU A 33 3.65 17.74 -18.46
CA GLU A 33 4.75 18.69 -18.67
C GLU A 33 5.78 18.21 -19.71
N GLY A 34 5.69 16.95 -20.17
CA GLY A 34 6.51 16.39 -21.23
C GLY A 34 7.90 15.91 -20.78
N ASP A 35 8.18 15.88 -19.48
CA ASP A 35 9.46 15.42 -18.94
C ASP A 35 9.42 13.92 -18.62
N SER A 36 9.55 13.10 -19.67
CA SER A 36 9.50 11.64 -19.54
C SER A 36 10.65 11.02 -18.73
N ARG A 37 11.75 11.74 -18.47
CA ARG A 37 12.92 11.16 -17.79
C ARG A 37 12.76 11.07 -16.27
N SER A 38 11.97 11.95 -15.65
CA SER A 38 11.64 11.91 -14.21
C SER A 38 10.65 10.78 -13.85
N SER A 39 9.79 10.42 -14.80
CA SER A 39 8.67 9.50 -14.57
C SER A 39 9.06 8.09 -14.12
N THR A 40 10.23 7.57 -14.53
CA THR A 40 10.63 6.19 -14.23
C THR A 40 10.82 5.97 -12.73
N ALA A 41 11.41 6.94 -12.01
CA ALA A 41 11.60 6.84 -10.58
C ALA A 41 10.26 6.83 -9.83
N LEU A 42 9.33 7.71 -10.23
CA LEU A 42 7.99 7.76 -9.64
C LEU A 42 7.21 6.46 -9.88
N TYR A 43 7.32 5.85 -11.06
CA TYR A 43 6.69 4.54 -11.32
C TYR A 43 7.30 3.42 -10.48
N GLN A 44 8.63 3.43 -10.27
CA GLN A 44 9.29 2.48 -9.38
C GLN A 44 8.83 2.65 -7.93
N GLU A 45 8.72 3.89 -7.46
CA GLU A 45 8.20 4.18 -6.12
C GLU A 45 6.73 3.76 -5.99
N LEU A 46 5.90 4.05 -6.99
CA LEU A 46 4.50 3.62 -7.04
C LEU A 46 4.36 2.09 -6.99
N SER A 47 5.25 1.35 -7.67
CA SER A 47 5.30 -0.10 -7.60
C SER A 47 5.66 -0.55 -6.18
N HIS A 48 6.72 0.01 -5.60
CA HIS A 48 7.20 -0.38 -4.28
C HIS A 48 6.13 -0.21 -3.20
N ILE A 49 5.43 0.92 -3.18
CA ILE A 49 4.36 1.13 -2.20
C ILE A 49 3.15 0.21 -2.42
N SER A 50 2.94 -0.25 -3.65
CA SER A 50 1.89 -1.21 -3.96
C SER A 50 2.25 -2.59 -3.41
N ASP A 51 3.52 -2.98 -3.51
CA ASP A 51 4.05 -4.20 -2.88
C ASP A 51 3.89 -4.14 -1.34
N GLN A 52 4.19 -2.99 -0.72
CA GLN A 52 3.98 -2.79 0.72
C GLN A 52 2.49 -2.95 1.12
N ALA A 53 1.56 -2.44 0.31
CA ALA A 53 0.13 -2.62 0.58
C ALA A 53 -0.27 -4.10 0.49
N ILE A 54 0.26 -4.83 -0.50
CA ILE A 54 0.02 -6.27 -0.66
C ILE A 54 0.52 -7.02 0.56
N ASP A 55 1.74 -6.76 1.03
CA ASP A 55 2.31 -7.40 2.22
C ASP A 55 1.44 -7.21 3.46
N ILE A 56 0.90 -6.01 3.68
CA ILE A 56 0.01 -5.73 4.81
C ILE A 56 -1.31 -6.48 4.68
N ILE A 57 -1.91 -6.50 3.49
CA ILE A 57 -3.15 -7.25 3.25
C ILE A 57 -2.92 -8.75 3.44
N THR A 58 -1.78 -9.29 3.01
CA THR A 58 -1.40 -10.68 3.23
C THR A 58 -1.29 -10.99 4.71
N ARG A 59 -0.58 -10.18 5.50
CA ARG A 59 -0.50 -10.33 6.96
C ARG A 59 -1.87 -10.26 7.63
N GLN A 60 -2.70 -9.31 7.21
CA GLN A 60 -4.07 -9.19 7.73
C GLN A 60 -4.88 -10.45 7.44
N LYS A 61 -4.76 -11.04 6.25
CA LYS A 61 -5.42 -12.30 5.90
C LYS A 61 -4.91 -13.46 6.76
N GLU A 62 -3.60 -13.59 6.92
CA GLU A 62 -2.99 -14.64 7.76
C GLU A 62 -3.54 -14.60 9.20
N MET A 63 -3.68 -13.41 9.79
CA MET A 63 -4.30 -13.24 11.11
C MET A 63 -5.77 -13.72 11.15
N PHE A 64 -6.54 -13.50 10.09
CA PHE A 64 -7.91 -14.00 9.99
C PHE A 64 -7.95 -15.53 9.84
N ASP A 65 -7.09 -16.09 9.01
CA ASP A 65 -7.01 -17.53 8.78
C ASP A 65 -6.61 -18.27 10.07
N GLU A 66 -5.65 -17.75 10.83
CA GLU A 66 -5.26 -18.29 12.15
C GLU A 66 -6.42 -18.24 13.16
N GLU A 67 -7.16 -17.13 13.20
CA GLU A 67 -8.30 -17.00 14.11
C GLU A 67 -9.41 -17.98 13.77
N ILE A 68 -9.69 -18.20 12.48
CA ILE A 68 -10.67 -19.21 12.05
C ILE A 68 -10.21 -20.60 12.46
N GLN A 69 -8.94 -20.95 12.23
CA GLN A 69 -8.39 -22.26 12.59
C GLN A 69 -8.41 -22.51 14.11
N ASN A 70 -8.15 -21.50 14.94
CA ASN A 70 -8.16 -21.62 16.39
C ASN A 70 -9.57 -21.66 17.02
N ASN A 71 -10.61 -21.35 16.25
CA ASN A 71 -12.01 -21.35 16.70
C ASN A 71 -12.83 -22.54 16.14
N ILE A 72 -12.18 -23.51 15.49
CA ILE A 72 -12.75 -24.80 15.03
C ILE A 72 -12.15 -25.92 15.87
#